data_AF-A0A950KDJ5-F1
#
_entry.id   AF-A0A950KDJ5-F1
#
_cell.length_a   1.000
_cell.length_b   1.000
_cell.length_c   1.000
_cell.angle_alpha   90.00
_cell.angle_beta   90.00
_cell.angle_gamma   90.00
#
_symmetry.space_group_name_H-M   'P 1'
#
loop_
_entity.id
_entity.type
_entity.pdbx_description
1 polymer ?
#
loop_
_entity_poly.entity_id
_entity_poly.type
_entity_poly.pdbx_seq_one_letter_code
_entity_poly.pdbx_strand_id
1 'polypeptide(L)'
;MLLLSRLVLLVAALTLGGSAMAANPEDVIYMDVPFGRVVIEMRPDLAPNTCAQIRRLVRRGFYDGVPFHRVIDGFMAQTGDPTGTGTGGSGHPLKAEFSSVKHVRGIVSMARTSDPNSADSQFFIMYADAPSLDGKYTVWGEVVSGMEYIDKLKKGEESRNGVVVNPDKIIKMQIAADVLKTGAKSNDKTGEAPSE
;
A
#
# COMPACT_ATOMS: atom_id res chain seq x y z
N MET A 1 -66.29 14.30 -23.80
CA MET A 1 -65.97 14.00 -22.39
C MET A 1 -64.58 13.39 -22.35
N LEU A 2 -63.62 14.17 -21.84
CA LEU A 2 -62.28 13.85 -21.28
C LEU A 2 -61.46 12.70 -21.91
N LEU A 3 -60.37 12.97 -22.64
CA LEU A 3 -59.00 13.23 -22.15
C LEU A 3 -58.45 12.16 -21.18
N LEU A 4 -57.50 11.34 -21.65
CA LEU A 4 -56.39 10.77 -20.86
C LEU A 4 -55.26 10.41 -21.85
N SER A 5 -54.45 11.39 -22.26
CA SER A 5 -53.15 11.76 -21.67
C SER A 5 -52.09 10.67 -21.84
N ARG A 6 -51.30 10.80 -22.92
CA ARG A 6 -50.05 10.06 -23.15
C ARG A 6 -48.99 10.62 -22.20
N LEU A 7 -48.72 9.92 -21.10
CA LEU A 7 -47.60 10.24 -20.24
C LEU A 7 -46.43 9.30 -20.59
N VAL A 8 -45.58 9.75 -21.50
CA VAL A 8 -44.25 9.15 -21.70
C VAL A 8 -43.36 9.72 -20.61
N LEU A 9 -43.14 8.95 -19.54
CA LEU A 9 -42.17 9.30 -18.50
C LEU A 9 -40.76 9.08 -19.09
N LEU A 10 -40.12 10.17 -19.51
CA LEU A 10 -38.69 10.17 -19.83
C LEU A 10 -37.93 10.14 -18.50
N VAL A 11 -37.54 8.95 -18.04
CA VAL A 11 -36.62 8.81 -16.91
C VAL A 11 -35.24 9.20 -17.41
N ALA A 12 -34.85 10.46 -17.21
CA ALA A 12 -33.47 10.89 -17.35
C ALA A 12 -32.66 10.21 -16.24
N ALA A 13 -31.94 9.15 -16.58
CA ALA A 13 -30.94 8.56 -15.71
C ALA A 13 -29.82 9.59 -15.48
N LEU A 14 -29.87 10.28 -14.33
CA LEU A 14 -28.71 11.00 -13.82
C LEU A 14 -27.65 9.95 -13.48
N THR A 15 -26.74 9.70 -14.42
CA THR A 15 -25.47 9.06 -14.09
C THR A 15 -24.69 10.03 -13.22
N LEU A 16 -24.76 9.84 -11.90
CA LEU A 16 -23.75 10.34 -10.97
C LEU A 16 -22.44 9.64 -11.32
N GLY A 17 -21.78 10.14 -12.36
CA GLY A 17 -20.37 9.90 -12.60
C GLY A 17 -19.60 10.58 -11.49
N GLY A 18 -19.47 9.90 -10.35
CA GLY A 18 -18.34 10.15 -9.48
C GLY A 18 -17.11 9.82 -10.30
N SER A 19 -16.41 10.83 -10.80
CA SER A 19 -15.03 10.65 -11.20
C SER A 19 -14.30 10.15 -9.96
N ALA A 20 -14.09 8.83 -9.88
CA ALA A 20 -12.92 8.32 -9.19
C ALA A 20 -11.76 9.06 -9.85
N MET A 21 -11.21 10.08 -9.18
CA MET A 21 -9.93 10.64 -9.57
C MET A 21 -8.99 9.44 -9.61
N ALA A 22 -8.62 9.01 -10.81
CA ALA A 22 -7.70 7.90 -10.96
C ALA A 22 -6.45 8.26 -10.15
N ALA A 23 -6.11 7.42 -9.17
CA ALA A 23 -4.94 7.68 -8.32
C ALA A 23 -3.72 7.93 -9.21
N ASN A 24 -2.96 8.98 -8.89
CA ASN A 24 -1.74 9.31 -9.61
C ASN A 24 -0.82 8.07 -9.61
N PRO A 25 -0.40 7.51 -10.76
CA PRO A 25 0.42 6.31 -10.79
C PRO A 25 1.77 6.45 -10.06
N GLU A 26 2.25 7.68 -9.82
CA GLU A 26 3.45 7.96 -9.01
C GLU A 26 3.19 7.79 -7.49
N ASP A 27 1.91 7.77 -7.09
CA ASP A 27 1.44 7.57 -5.73
C ASP A 27 0.87 6.15 -5.51
N VAL A 28 0.98 5.25 -6.49
CA VAL A 28 0.53 3.86 -6.37
C VAL A 28 1.72 2.90 -6.35
N ILE A 29 1.70 1.96 -5.40
CA ILE A 29 2.69 0.89 -5.28
C ILE A 29 2.04 -0.45 -5.63
N TYR A 30 2.74 -1.23 -6.45
CA TYR A 30 2.50 -2.66 -6.61
C TYR A 30 3.46 -3.43 -5.72
N MET A 31 2.92 -4.21 -4.79
CA MET A 31 3.67 -5.08 -3.90
C MET A 31 3.24 -6.52 -4.14
N ASP A 32 4.12 -7.30 -4.76
CA ASP A 32 3.90 -8.72 -5.01
C ASP A 32 4.32 -9.53 -3.79
N VAL A 33 3.41 -10.37 -3.30
CA VAL A 33 3.64 -11.37 -2.25
C VAL A 33 3.37 -12.76 -2.82
N PRO A 34 3.73 -13.88 -2.15
CA PRO A 34 3.57 -15.24 -2.70
C PRO A 34 2.16 -15.59 -3.16
N PHE A 35 1.15 -14.91 -2.64
CA PHE A 35 -0.25 -15.19 -2.90
C PHE A 35 -0.88 -14.33 -3.99
N GLY A 36 -0.22 -13.23 -4.39
CA GLY A 36 -0.76 -12.28 -5.37
C GLY A 36 -0.22 -10.86 -5.21
N ARG A 37 -0.77 -9.94 -6.01
CA ARG A 37 -0.42 -8.52 -5.98
C ARG A 37 -1.30 -7.75 -5.01
N VAL A 38 -0.65 -6.96 -4.17
CA VAL A 38 -1.25 -5.99 -3.26
C VAL A 38 -1.00 -4.60 -3.85
N VAL A 39 -2.04 -3.78 -3.90
CA VAL A 39 -1.95 -2.39 -4.40
C VAL A 39 -2.11 -1.45 -3.22
N ILE A 40 -1.10 -0.60 -3.02
CA ILE A 40 -1.09 0.41 -1.96
C ILE A 40 -1.17 1.79 -2.62
N GLU A 41 -2.16 2.58 -2.24
CA GLU A 41 -2.23 4.00 -2.57
C GLU A 41 -1.52 4.80 -1.46
N MET A 42 -0.51 5.58 -1.82
CA MET A 42 0.21 6.45 -0.91
C MET A 42 -0.58 7.72 -0.63
N ARG A 43 -0.35 8.31 0.54
CA ARG A 43 -1.02 9.50 1.06
C ARG A 43 -0.03 10.65 1.26
N PRO A 44 0.54 11.22 0.18
CA PRO A 44 1.45 12.37 0.27
C PRO A 44 0.75 13.63 0.81
N ASP A 45 -0.58 13.66 0.79
CA ASP A 45 -1.40 14.69 1.45
C ASP A 45 -1.30 14.63 2.98
N LEU A 46 -0.96 13.46 3.55
CA LEU A 46 -0.79 13.28 5.00
C LEU A 46 0.69 13.24 5.41
N ALA A 47 1.51 12.52 4.65
CA ALA A 47 2.89 12.22 5.01
C ALA A 47 3.84 12.38 3.81
N PRO A 48 4.04 13.61 3.30
CA PRO A 48 4.79 13.85 2.07
C PRO A 48 6.25 13.40 2.14
N ASN A 49 6.94 13.62 3.27
CA ASN A 49 8.35 13.21 3.41
C ASN A 49 8.46 11.69 3.50
N THR A 50 7.55 11.06 4.23
CA THR A 50 7.48 9.60 4.34
C THR A 50 7.22 8.97 2.97
N CYS A 51 6.23 9.46 2.21
CA CYS A 51 5.95 8.97 0.86
C CYS A 51 7.14 9.16 -0.10
N ALA A 52 7.83 10.30 -0.01
CA ALA A 52 9.05 10.53 -0.80
C ALA A 52 10.16 9.52 -0.48
N GLN A 53 10.36 9.20 0.80
CA GLN A 53 11.32 8.18 1.23
C GLN A 53 10.91 6.77 0.78
N ILE A 54 9.64 6.39 0.95
CA ILE A 54 9.13 5.09 0.47
C ILE A 54 9.36 4.95 -1.03
N ARG A 55 9.01 5.97 -1.84
CA ARG A 55 9.30 5.96 -3.29
C ARG A 55 10.77 5.73 -3.60
N ARG A 56 11.66 6.44 -2.91
CA ARG A 56 13.11 6.30 -3.08
C ARG A 56 13.57 4.88 -2.77
N LEU A 57 13.07 4.28 -1.69
CA LEU A 57 13.44 2.92 -1.27
C LEU A 57 12.89 1.87 -2.24
N VAL A 58 11.63 1.98 -2.66
CA VAL A 58 11.00 1.12 -3.66
C VAL A 58 11.77 1.14 -4.98
N ARG A 59 12.11 2.34 -5.50
CA ARG A 59 12.89 2.48 -6.75
C ARG A 59 14.30 1.90 -6.68
N ARG A 60 14.87 1.81 -5.47
CA ARG A 60 16.17 1.16 -5.22
C ARG A 60 16.06 -0.36 -5.05
N GLY A 61 14.86 -0.93 -5.11
CA GLY A 61 14.62 -2.36 -4.83
C GLY A 61 14.84 -2.73 -3.37
N PHE A 62 14.82 -1.77 -2.44
CA PHE A 62 15.16 -1.99 -1.03
C PHE A 62 14.24 -3.01 -0.35
N TYR A 63 12.97 -3.05 -0.76
CA TYR A 63 11.96 -3.93 -0.16
C TYR A 63 11.89 -5.32 -0.79
N ASP A 64 12.63 -5.58 -1.89
CA ASP A 64 12.60 -6.87 -2.55
C ASP A 64 13.24 -7.95 -1.65
N GLY A 65 12.50 -9.03 -1.39
CA GLY A 65 12.92 -10.12 -0.50
C GLY A 65 12.76 -9.82 0.99
N VAL A 66 12.27 -8.64 1.37
CA VAL A 66 12.12 -8.24 2.78
C VAL A 66 10.98 -9.03 3.45
N PRO A 67 11.21 -9.63 4.63
CA PRO A 67 10.22 -10.46 5.29
C PRO A 67 9.15 -9.66 6.05
N PHE A 68 7.96 -10.25 6.14
CA PHE A 68 6.97 -9.92 7.15
C PHE A 68 7.36 -10.59 8.47
N HIS A 69 8.35 -10.01 9.15
CA HIS A 69 9.01 -10.60 10.31
C HIS A 69 8.13 -10.63 11.57
N ARG A 70 7.09 -9.79 11.63
CA ARG A 70 6.15 -9.74 12.76
C ARG A 70 4.72 -9.59 12.26
N VAL A 71 3.87 -10.57 12.53
CA VAL A 71 2.47 -10.61 12.09
C VAL A 71 1.61 -11.08 13.25
N ILE A 72 0.69 -10.24 13.70
CA ILE A 72 -0.25 -10.55 14.79
C ILE A 72 -1.65 -10.61 14.18
N ASP A 73 -2.28 -11.77 14.30
CA ASP A 73 -3.64 -11.97 13.80
C ASP A 73 -4.63 -11.02 14.49
N GLY A 74 -5.57 -10.47 13.72
CA GLY A 74 -6.50 -9.45 14.21
C GLY A 74 -5.86 -8.10 14.59
N PHE A 75 -4.58 -7.87 14.31
CA PHE A 75 -3.93 -6.58 14.56
C PHE A 75 -3.20 -6.03 13.33
N MET A 76 -2.01 -6.54 12.99
CA MET A 76 -1.23 -6.01 11.86
C MET A 76 -0.20 -7.00 11.30
N ALA A 77 0.29 -6.71 10.10
CA ALA A 77 1.43 -7.35 9.47
C ALA A 77 2.57 -6.33 9.26
N GLN A 78 3.69 -6.51 9.93
CA GLN A 78 4.86 -5.62 9.92
C GLN A 78 5.99 -6.18 9.07
N THR A 79 6.60 -5.31 8.26
CA THR A 79 7.70 -5.61 7.33
C THR A 79 8.64 -4.39 7.21
N GLY A 80 9.50 -4.37 6.19
CA GLY A 80 10.38 -3.25 5.86
C GLY A 80 11.73 -3.26 6.60
N ASP A 81 12.05 -4.35 7.29
CA ASP A 81 13.38 -4.59 7.87
C ASP A 81 14.17 -5.59 6.99
N PRO A 82 15.22 -5.15 6.29
CA PRO A 82 16.00 -6.02 5.40
C PRO A 82 16.75 -7.15 6.14
N THR A 83 17.03 -6.99 7.45
CA THR A 83 17.65 -8.07 8.23
C THR A 83 16.61 -9.09 8.72
N GLY A 84 15.33 -8.70 8.74
CA GLY A 84 14.24 -9.48 9.30
C GLY A 84 14.27 -9.64 10.82
N THR A 85 15.11 -8.89 11.53
CA THR A 85 15.26 -9.01 12.99
C THR A 85 14.27 -8.15 13.79
N GLY A 86 13.59 -7.21 13.12
CA GLY A 86 12.73 -6.20 13.71
C GLY A 86 13.47 -4.93 14.15
N THR A 87 14.78 -4.86 13.93
CA THR A 87 15.66 -3.78 14.42
C THR A 87 16.48 -3.10 13.34
N GLY A 88 16.48 -3.63 12.12
CA GLY A 88 17.16 -3.00 10.99
C GLY A 88 16.31 -1.91 10.34
N GLY A 89 16.88 -1.33 9.28
CA GLY A 89 16.26 -0.22 8.56
C GLY A 89 17.10 0.25 7.37
N SER A 90 16.73 1.39 6.78
CA SER A 90 17.49 2.04 5.71
C SER A 90 18.63 2.93 6.21
N GLY A 91 18.65 3.24 7.51
CA GLY A 91 19.62 4.15 8.13
C GLY A 91 19.27 5.64 7.96
N HIS A 92 18.04 5.95 7.57
CA HIS A 92 17.56 7.31 7.31
C HIS A 92 16.27 7.57 8.08
N PRO A 93 16.36 7.93 9.37
CA PRO A 93 15.16 8.19 10.17
C PRO A 93 14.37 9.40 9.66
N LEU A 94 13.06 9.32 9.83
CA LEU A 94 12.05 10.29 9.41
C LEU A 94 11.44 10.97 10.64
N LYS A 95 11.20 12.27 10.52
CA LYS A 95 10.34 12.98 11.46
C LYS A 95 8.90 12.50 11.34
N ALA A 96 8.19 12.45 12.46
CA ALA A 96 6.78 12.07 12.49
C ALA A 96 5.91 13.04 11.67
N GLU A 97 4.95 12.49 10.92
CA GLU A 97 3.93 13.20 10.15
C GLU A 97 2.55 12.66 10.59
N PHE A 98 2.18 12.95 11.85
CA PHE A 98 0.93 12.43 12.43
C PHE A 98 -0.31 13.09 11.82
N SER A 99 -1.38 12.31 11.69
CA SER A 99 -2.67 12.76 11.17
C SER A 99 -3.83 12.28 12.05
N SER A 100 -5.05 12.73 11.73
CA SER A 100 -6.29 12.30 12.39
C SER A 100 -6.87 11.00 11.81
N VAL A 101 -6.21 10.39 10.83
CA VAL A 101 -6.68 9.15 10.19
C VAL A 101 -6.70 8.02 11.22
N LYS A 102 -7.77 7.22 11.14
CA LYS A 102 -8.02 6.07 12.01
C LYS A 102 -7.24 4.87 11.51
N HIS A 103 -6.59 4.14 12.42
CA HIS A 103 -5.92 2.88 12.08
C HIS A 103 -6.94 1.75 11.98
N VAL A 104 -7.70 1.76 10.88
CA VAL A 104 -8.64 0.69 10.50
C VAL A 104 -7.99 -0.28 9.53
N ARG A 105 -8.67 -1.39 9.25
CA ARG A 105 -8.21 -2.41 8.28
C ARG A 105 -7.75 -1.78 6.96
N GLY A 106 -6.59 -2.22 6.45
CA GLY A 106 -6.01 -1.77 5.18
C GLY A 106 -5.08 -0.56 5.30
N ILE A 107 -5.13 0.20 6.40
CA ILE A 107 -4.23 1.33 6.62
C ILE A 107 -2.78 0.87 6.74
N VAL A 108 -1.89 1.60 6.06
CA VAL A 108 -0.44 1.37 6.06
C VAL A 108 0.26 2.51 6.81
N SER A 109 1.02 2.15 7.84
CA SER A 109 1.61 3.11 8.78
C SER A 109 3.04 2.73 9.14
N MET A 110 3.86 3.72 9.50
CA MET A 110 5.28 3.51 9.81
C MET A 110 5.47 2.84 11.17
N ALA A 111 6.33 1.82 11.24
CA ALA A 111 6.82 1.32 12.52
C ALA A 111 7.88 2.29 13.09
N ARG A 112 7.95 2.39 14.42
CA ARG A 112 8.92 3.22 15.13
C ARG A 112 9.23 2.67 16.52
N THR A 113 10.32 3.15 17.10
CA THR A 113 10.63 2.96 18.52
C THR A 113 9.78 3.90 19.39
N SER A 114 10.11 4.02 20.68
CA SER A 114 9.49 4.99 21.58
C SER A 114 9.67 6.44 21.12
N ASP A 115 10.78 6.76 20.45
CA ASP A 115 11.01 8.07 19.85
C ASP A 115 10.06 8.28 18.64
N PRO A 116 9.19 9.31 18.68
CA PRO A 116 8.32 9.67 17.56
C PRO A 116 9.04 9.84 16.22
N ASN A 117 10.30 10.28 16.21
CA ASN A 117 11.07 10.59 15.00
C ASN A 117 12.06 9.46 14.61
N SER A 118 11.77 8.22 15.02
CA SER A 118 12.62 7.05 14.75
C SER A 118 12.11 6.13 13.63
N ALA A 119 10.99 6.47 12.99
CA ALA A 119 10.53 5.73 11.82
C ALA A 119 11.59 5.77 10.72
N ASP A 120 11.83 4.68 10.01
CA ASP A 120 12.90 4.59 9.00
C ASP A 120 12.39 3.91 7.71
N SER A 121 12.40 2.58 7.66
CA SER A 121 11.89 1.81 6.51
C SER A 121 10.83 0.79 6.87
N GLN A 122 10.69 0.45 8.15
CA GLN A 122 9.70 -0.52 8.60
C GLN A 122 8.30 0.10 8.59
N PHE A 123 7.33 -0.68 8.12
CA PHE A 123 5.92 -0.31 8.11
C PHE A 123 5.05 -1.51 8.45
N PHE A 124 3.79 -1.24 8.79
CA PHE A 124 2.80 -2.28 9.06
C PHE A 124 1.49 -2.00 8.32
N ILE A 125 0.78 -3.07 7.98
CA ILE A 125 -0.56 -3.06 7.36
C ILE A 125 -1.56 -3.55 8.41
N MET A 126 -2.60 -2.78 8.65
CA MET A 126 -3.63 -3.10 9.64
C MET A 126 -4.56 -4.22 9.16
N TYR A 127 -4.77 -5.24 10.00
CA TYR A 127 -5.80 -6.26 9.78
C TYR A 127 -7.17 -5.85 10.31
N ALA A 128 -7.19 -5.07 11.39
CA ALA A 128 -8.38 -4.64 12.11
C ALA A 128 -8.15 -3.28 12.77
N ASP A 129 -9.18 -2.76 13.43
CA ASP A 129 -9.14 -1.44 14.05
C ASP A 129 -8.24 -1.41 15.29
N ALA A 130 -7.38 -0.39 15.37
CA ALA A 130 -6.52 -0.14 16.52
C ALA A 130 -6.52 1.35 16.92
N PRO A 131 -7.58 1.84 17.59
CA PRO A 131 -7.68 3.24 18.02
C PRO A 131 -6.54 3.69 18.93
N SER A 132 -5.84 2.75 19.58
CA SER A 132 -4.67 3.03 20.42
C SER A 132 -3.50 3.64 19.65
N LEU A 133 -3.43 3.45 18.32
CA LEU A 133 -2.39 3.96 17.42
C LEU A 133 -2.74 5.34 16.81
N ASP A 134 -4.01 5.74 16.85
CA ASP A 134 -4.47 7.00 16.25
C ASP A 134 -3.70 8.22 16.76
N GLY A 135 -3.26 9.08 15.84
CA GLY A 135 -2.48 10.28 16.15
C GLY A 135 -1.08 10.03 16.72
N LYS A 136 -0.59 8.77 16.73
CA LYS A 136 0.72 8.39 17.32
C LYS A 136 1.68 7.74 16.33
N TYR A 137 1.22 7.44 15.12
CA TYR A 137 1.98 6.79 14.06
C TYR A 137 1.70 7.49 12.73
N THR A 138 2.72 7.55 11.87
CA THR A 138 2.64 8.18 10.55
C THR A 138 1.95 7.23 9.57
N VAL A 139 0.67 7.50 9.29
CA VAL A 139 -0.05 6.86 8.18
C VAL A 139 0.46 7.43 6.86
N TRP A 140 0.92 6.56 5.96
CA TRP A 140 1.47 6.96 4.67
C TRP A 140 0.78 6.31 3.47
N GLY A 141 -0.11 5.35 3.68
CA GLY A 141 -0.85 4.72 2.60
C GLY A 141 -2.02 3.86 3.05
N GLU A 142 -2.70 3.29 2.08
CA GLU A 142 -3.83 2.38 2.26
C GLU A 142 -3.78 1.26 1.21
N VAL A 143 -4.08 0.03 1.62
CA VAL A 143 -4.27 -1.08 0.68
C VAL A 143 -5.62 -0.91 -0.01
N VAL A 144 -5.58 -0.61 -1.31
CA VAL A 144 -6.78 -0.40 -2.15
C VAL A 144 -7.18 -1.65 -2.93
N SER A 145 -6.30 -2.66 -3.00
CA SER A 145 -6.60 -3.97 -3.60
C SER A 145 -5.64 -5.05 -3.09
N GLY A 146 -6.09 -6.31 -3.04
CA GLY A 146 -5.27 -7.46 -2.66
C GLY A 146 -5.10 -7.67 -1.16
N MET A 147 -6.00 -7.13 -0.34
CA MET A 147 -5.95 -7.31 1.12
C MET A 147 -6.08 -8.81 1.51
N GLU A 148 -6.81 -9.60 0.72
CA GLU A 148 -6.94 -11.05 0.87
C GLU A 148 -5.60 -11.81 0.74
N TYR A 149 -4.58 -11.21 0.10
CA TYR A 149 -3.24 -11.77 0.04
C TYR A 149 -2.43 -11.47 1.30
N ILE A 150 -2.66 -10.30 1.92
CA ILE A 150 -2.09 -9.99 3.23
C ILE A 150 -2.69 -10.93 4.29
N ASP A 151 -4.00 -11.20 4.25
CA ASP A 151 -4.65 -12.12 5.21
C ASP A 151 -4.02 -13.52 5.22
N LYS A 152 -3.47 -13.98 4.09
CA LYS A 152 -2.82 -15.29 3.93
C LYS A 152 -1.41 -15.36 4.50
N LEU A 153 -0.77 -14.23 4.85
CA LEU A 153 0.56 -14.22 5.43
C LEU A 153 0.60 -15.04 6.72
N LYS A 154 1.66 -15.82 6.90
CA LYS A 154 1.93 -16.58 8.12
C LYS A 154 1.85 -15.67 9.34
N LYS A 155 1.10 -16.11 10.35
CA LYS A 155 0.99 -15.42 11.63
C LYS A 155 2.14 -15.86 12.54
N GLY A 156 2.62 -14.93 13.35
CA GLY A 156 3.63 -15.23 14.35
C GLY A 156 3.01 -15.74 15.64
N GLU A 157 3.85 -16.32 16.49
CA GLU A 157 3.42 -16.84 17.78
C GLU A 157 3.06 -15.69 18.73
N GLU A 158 1.87 -15.74 19.33
CA GLU A 158 1.42 -14.75 20.30
C GLU A 158 2.36 -14.64 21.51
N SER A 159 2.86 -15.78 22.00
CA SER A 159 3.85 -15.88 23.08
C SER A 159 5.17 -15.17 22.77
N ARG A 160 5.44 -14.90 21.49
CA ARG A 160 6.62 -14.18 21.01
C ARG A 160 6.24 -12.84 20.38
N ASN A 161 5.11 -12.27 20.79
CA ASN A 161 4.62 -10.97 20.31
C ASN A 161 4.52 -10.91 18.77
N GLY A 162 4.06 -12.00 18.15
CA GLY A 162 3.84 -12.10 16.72
C GLY A 162 5.08 -12.29 15.87
N VAL A 163 6.24 -12.64 16.45
CA VAL A 163 7.43 -13.00 15.66
C VAL A 163 7.13 -14.22 14.79
N VAL A 164 7.43 -14.13 13.50
CA VAL A 164 7.14 -15.18 12.51
C VAL A 164 8.37 -16.03 12.25
N VAL A 165 8.26 -17.35 12.38
CA VAL A 165 9.29 -18.30 11.97
C VAL A 165 9.13 -18.60 10.48
N ASN A 166 10.22 -18.50 9.71
CA ASN A 166 10.22 -18.64 8.24
C ASN A 166 9.15 -17.75 7.55
N PRO A 167 9.25 -16.42 7.74
CA PRO A 167 8.25 -15.46 7.28
C PRO A 167 8.09 -15.44 5.76
N ASP A 168 6.87 -15.16 5.32
CA ASP A 168 6.62 -14.77 3.93
C ASP A 168 7.27 -13.41 3.65
N LYS A 169 7.52 -13.13 2.37
CA LYS A 169 8.35 -11.99 1.94
C LYS A 169 7.64 -11.17 0.89
N ILE A 170 8.00 -9.89 0.80
CA ILE A 170 7.77 -9.10 -0.39
C ILE A 170 8.63 -9.70 -1.51
N ILE A 171 8.00 -10.19 -2.57
CA ILE A 171 8.71 -10.73 -3.75
C ILE A 171 9.28 -9.57 -4.55
N LYS A 172 8.45 -8.56 -4.79
CA LYS A 172 8.80 -7.37 -5.56
C LYS A 172 7.97 -6.18 -5.12
N MET A 173 8.57 -5.00 -5.00
CA MET A 173 7.83 -3.75 -4.79
C MET A 173 8.20 -2.74 -5.87
N GLN A 174 7.20 -2.11 -6.50
CA GLN A 174 7.40 -1.19 -7.63
C GLN A 174 6.43 -0.02 -7.60
N ILE A 175 6.84 1.14 -8.12
CA ILE A 175 5.94 2.27 -8.38
C ILE A 175 5.17 1.99 -9.66
N ALA A 176 3.84 2.13 -9.64
CA ALA A 176 2.98 1.81 -10.76
C ALA A 176 3.35 2.61 -12.03
N ALA A 177 3.67 3.90 -11.88
CA ALA A 177 4.14 4.74 -12.99
C ALA A 177 5.36 4.15 -13.72
N ASP A 178 6.29 3.53 -12.99
CA ASP A 178 7.52 2.97 -13.57
C ASP A 178 7.21 1.65 -14.33
N VAL A 179 6.25 0.86 -13.85
CA VAL A 179 5.77 -0.36 -14.53
C VAL A 179 5.00 -0.03 -15.81
N LEU A 180 4.15 1.00 -15.79
CA LEU A 180 3.38 1.42 -16.96
C LEU A 180 4.29 1.97 -18.07
N LYS A 181 5.33 2.72 -17.70
CA LYS A 181 6.33 3.24 -18.65
C LYS A 181 7.11 2.11 -19.34
N THR A 182 7.49 1.05 -18.63
CA THR A 182 8.23 -0.07 -19.23
C THR A 182 7.34 -0.91 -20.16
N GLY A 183 6.07 -1.12 -19.79
CA GLY A 183 5.09 -1.80 -20.64
C GLY A 183 4.87 -1.07 -21.97
N ALA A 184 4.73 0.26 -21.93
CA ALA A 184 4.58 1.08 -23.15
C ALA A 184 5.79 0.99 -24.10
N LYS A 185 7.02 0.97 -23.57
CA LYS A 185 8.24 0.84 -24.38
C LYS A 185 8.42 -0.54 -25.02
N SER A 186 7.81 -1.58 -24.47
CA SER A 186 7.88 -2.93 -25.05
C SER A 186 6.98 -3.12 -26.26
N ASN A 187 5.83 -2.42 -26.31
CA ASN A 187 4.90 -2.48 -27.44
C ASN A 187 5.32 -1.64 -28.66
N ASP A 188 6.29 -0.75 -28.50
CA ASP A 188 6.79 0.13 -29.59
C ASP A 188 7.88 -0.55 -30.46
N LYS A 189 8.45 -1.67 -30.00
CA LYS A 189 9.55 -2.37 -30.70
C LYS A 189 9.12 -3.48 -31.65
N THR A 190 7.82 -3.70 -31.87
CA THR A 190 7.30 -4.73 -32.78
C THR A 190 6.82 -4.18 -34.14
N GLY A 191 7.11 -2.91 -34.45
CA GLY A 191 6.61 -2.23 -35.65
C GLY A 191 7.58 -2.07 -36.83
N GLU A 192 8.85 -2.50 -36.71
CA GLU A 192 9.82 -2.33 -37.82
C GLU A 192 9.92 -3.63 -38.63
N ALA A 193 9.19 -3.66 -39.75
CA ALA A 193 9.30 -4.71 -40.76
C ALA A 193 10.68 -4.64 -41.44
N PRO A 194 11.31 -5.78 -41.78
CA PRO A 194 12.59 -5.76 -42.48
C PRO A 194 12.36 -5.24 -43.91
N SER A 195 13.06 -4.16 -44.27
CA SER A 195 13.21 -3.74 -45.66
C SER A 195 14.07 -4.76 -46.41
N GLU A 196 13.53 -5.29 -47.50
CA GLU A 196 14.20 -6.14 -48.49
C GLU A 196 15.47 -5.51 -49.09
#